data_AF-Q9R7I0-F1
#
_entry.id   AF-Q9R7I0-F1
#
_cell.length_a   1.000
_cell.length_b   1.000
_cell.length_c   1.000
_cell.angle_alpha   90.00
_cell.angle_beta   90.00
_cell.angle_gamma   90.00
#
_symmetry.space_group_name_H-M   'P 1'
#
loop_
_entity.id
_entity.type
_entity.pdbx_description
1 polymer ?
#
loop_
_entity_poly.entity_id
_entity_poly.type
_entity_poly.pdbx_seq_one_letter_code
_entity_poly.pdbx_strand_id
1 'polypeptide(L)'
;HDRNKGFWWSHMGWMLREIPADADVPRFTKDINEDPVYLFLQNYFIPIQVALGVVLYLLGGWPLVVWGIFFRIVVVFHCTWFVNSATHKFGYRTYQSNDNSKNCWWVALVTYGEGWHNNHHA
;
A
#
# COMPACT_ATOMS: atom_id res chain seq x y z
N HIS A 1 -6.50 2.98 8.37
CA HIS A 1 -5.66 4.18 8.12
C HIS A 1 -6.44 5.50 8.31
N ASP A 2 -7.29 5.61 9.35
CA ASP A 2 -8.11 6.82 9.58
C ASP A 2 -7.26 8.11 9.73
N ARG A 3 -7.42 9.05 8.78
CA ARG A 3 -6.68 10.32 8.77
C ARG A 3 -6.97 11.23 9.95
N ASN A 4 -8.11 11.08 10.62
CA ASN A 4 -8.47 11.92 11.75
C ASN A 4 -7.57 11.66 12.97
N LYS A 5 -6.86 10.53 12.98
CA LYS A 5 -5.85 10.17 13.98
C LYS A 5 -4.46 10.75 13.67
N GLY A 6 -4.33 11.56 12.62
CA GLY A 6 -3.12 12.31 12.27
C GLY A 6 -2.27 11.67 11.17
N PHE A 7 -1.31 12.45 10.66
CA PHE A 7 -0.48 12.09 9.50
C PHE A 7 0.31 10.78 9.70
N TRP A 8 0.99 10.64 10.84
CA TRP A 8 1.80 9.44 11.10
C TRP A 8 0.94 8.19 11.29
N TRP A 9 -0.25 8.35 11.87
CA TRP A 9 -1.20 7.26 11.97
C TRP A 9 -1.67 6.81 10.58
N SER A 10 -2.08 7.73 9.70
CA SER A 10 -2.56 7.35 8.35
C SER A 10 -1.43 6.88 7.42
N HIS A 11 -0.19 7.32 7.66
CA HIS A 11 0.96 6.86 6.90
C HIS A 11 1.36 5.42 7.29
N MET A 12 1.66 5.15 8.57
CA MET A 12 2.15 3.81 8.95
C MET A 12 1.73 3.34 10.34
N GLY A 13 1.34 4.23 11.24
CA GLY A 13 1.05 3.86 12.64
C GLY A 13 -0.09 2.86 12.79
N TRP A 14 -1.04 2.84 11.85
CA TRP A 14 -2.13 1.87 11.82
C TRP A 14 -1.67 0.42 11.62
N MET A 15 -0.52 0.19 10.95
CA MET A 15 0.02 -1.16 10.68
C MET A 15 0.49 -1.88 11.95
N LEU A 16 0.77 -1.12 13.02
CA LEU A 16 1.30 -1.64 14.28
C LEU A 16 0.18 -2.00 15.27
N ARG A 17 -1.07 -2.05 14.81
CA ARG A 17 -2.26 -2.27 15.62
C ARG A 17 -3.11 -3.35 14.99
N GLU A 18 -3.78 -4.12 15.83
CA GLU A 18 -4.82 -5.04 15.39
C GLU A 18 -5.96 -4.26 14.72
N ILE A 19 -6.51 -4.84 13.66
CA ILE A 19 -7.57 -4.24 12.86
C ILE A 19 -8.87 -4.96 13.23
N PRO A 20 -9.80 -4.30 13.95
CA PRO A 20 -11.05 -4.94 14.37
C PRO A 20 -11.90 -5.46 13.21
N ALA A 21 -11.72 -4.89 12.01
CA ALA A 21 -12.44 -5.27 10.80
C ALA A 21 -11.97 -6.60 10.18
N ASP A 22 -10.87 -7.20 10.65
CA ASP A 22 -10.39 -8.48 10.13
C ASP A 22 -11.43 -9.60 10.31
N ALA A 23 -12.23 -9.53 11.38
CA ALA A 23 -13.34 -10.46 11.63
C ALA A 23 -14.44 -10.39 10.55
N ASP A 24 -14.59 -9.24 9.88
CA ASP A 24 -15.60 -9.03 8.85
C ASP A 24 -15.08 -9.33 7.43
N VAL A 25 -13.78 -9.61 7.24
CA VAL A 25 -13.20 -9.86 5.91
C VAL A 25 -13.97 -10.95 5.14
N PRO A 26 -14.26 -12.15 5.70
CA PRO A 26 -14.98 -13.19 4.98
C PRO A 26 -16.41 -12.79 4.56
N ARG A 27 -17.01 -11.83 5.28
CA ARG A 27 -18.33 -11.30 4.94
C ARG A 27 -18.30 -10.43 3.70
N PHE A 28 -17.22 -9.66 3.51
CA PHE A 28 -17.08 -8.68 2.43
C PHE A 28 -16.32 -9.18 1.20
N THR A 29 -15.65 -10.33 1.26
CA THR A 29 -14.84 -10.87 0.16
C THR A 29 -15.40 -12.16 -0.46
N LYS A 30 -16.71 -12.44 -0.29
CA LYS A 30 -17.32 -13.71 -0.74
C LYS A 30 -17.10 -14.03 -2.22
N ASP A 31 -16.93 -13.02 -3.05
CA ASP A 31 -16.68 -13.10 -4.49
C ASP A 31 -15.24 -13.53 -4.84
N ILE A 32 -14.27 -13.28 -3.95
CA ILE A 32 -12.85 -13.54 -4.22
C ILE A 32 -12.16 -14.46 -3.19
N ASN A 33 -12.79 -14.72 -2.05
CA ASN A 33 -12.17 -15.46 -0.93
C ASN A 33 -11.86 -16.93 -1.28
N GLU A 34 -12.58 -17.50 -2.23
CA GLU A 34 -12.39 -18.88 -2.69
C GLU A 34 -11.68 -18.95 -4.06
N ASP A 35 -11.32 -17.81 -4.64
CA ASP A 35 -10.68 -17.78 -5.95
C ASP A 35 -9.24 -18.34 -5.85
N PRO A 36 -8.89 -19.34 -6.68
CA PRO A 36 -7.62 -20.06 -6.57
C PRO A 36 -6.40 -19.17 -6.84
N VAL A 37 -6.54 -18.09 -7.63
CA VAL A 37 -5.45 -17.15 -7.90
C VAL A 37 -5.13 -16.36 -6.64
N TYR A 38 -6.14 -15.83 -5.95
CA TYR A 38 -5.93 -15.08 -4.71
C TYR A 38 -5.41 -15.98 -3.59
N LEU A 39 -5.92 -17.21 -3.47
CA LEU A 39 -5.41 -18.20 -2.53
C LEU A 39 -3.94 -18.56 -2.81
N PHE A 40 -3.57 -18.69 -4.08
CA PHE A 40 -2.16 -18.88 -4.46
C PHE A 40 -1.31 -17.69 -4.01
N LEU A 41 -1.71 -16.47 -4.33
CA LEU A 41 -0.95 -15.28 -3.94
C LEU A 41 -0.82 -15.16 -2.41
N GLN A 42 -1.90 -15.39 -1.67
CA GLN A 42 -1.91 -15.34 -0.21
C GLN A 42 -1.02 -16.41 0.44
N ASN A 43 -0.99 -17.62 -0.11
CA ASN A 43 -0.19 -18.71 0.46
C ASN A 43 1.29 -18.66 0.04
N TYR A 44 1.58 -18.13 -1.15
CA TYR A 44 2.92 -18.20 -1.74
C TYR A 44 3.68 -16.87 -1.78
N PHE A 45 3.12 -15.74 -1.30
CA PHE A 45 3.83 -14.46 -1.35
C PHE A 45 5.21 -14.50 -0.66
N ILE A 46 5.34 -15.13 0.53
CA ILE A 46 6.64 -15.27 1.21
C ILE A 46 7.56 -16.24 0.45
N PRO A 47 7.15 -17.49 0.14
CA PRO A 47 7.97 -18.40 -0.66
C PRO A 47 8.52 -17.80 -1.96
N ILE A 48 7.68 -17.03 -2.68
CA ILE A 48 8.09 -16.35 -3.92
C ILE A 48 9.18 -15.31 -3.66
N GLN A 49 9.05 -14.49 -2.60
CA GLN A 49 10.11 -13.53 -2.24
C GLN A 49 11.41 -14.23 -1.81
N VAL A 50 11.33 -15.37 -1.10
CA VAL A 50 12.51 -16.15 -0.71
C VAL A 50 13.20 -16.73 -1.94
N ALA A 51 12.46 -17.32 -2.87
CA ALA A 51 13.00 -17.85 -4.11
C ALA A 51 13.70 -16.75 -4.94
N LEU A 52 13.06 -15.59 -5.07
CA LEU A 52 13.67 -14.42 -5.71
C LEU A 52 14.95 -13.98 -4.97
N GLY A 53 14.94 -14.01 -3.64
CA GLY A 53 16.11 -13.65 -2.82
C GLY A 53 17.29 -14.58 -3.05
N VAL A 54 17.05 -15.88 -3.17
CA VAL A 54 18.10 -16.86 -3.53
C VAL A 54 18.65 -16.55 -4.92
N VAL A 55 17.80 -16.29 -5.91
CA VAL A 55 18.25 -15.94 -7.27
C VAL A 55 19.11 -14.68 -7.26
N LEU A 56 18.66 -13.61 -6.60
CA LEU A 56 19.42 -12.36 -6.47
C LEU A 56 20.76 -12.57 -5.75
N TYR A 57 20.76 -13.38 -4.70
CA TYR A 57 21.97 -13.72 -3.97
C TYR A 57 22.99 -14.46 -4.85
N LEU A 58 22.53 -15.42 -5.65
CA LEU A 58 23.39 -16.15 -6.58
C LEU A 58 23.94 -15.25 -7.70
N LEU A 59 23.20 -14.22 -8.12
CA LEU A 59 23.61 -13.31 -9.19
C LEU A 59 24.57 -12.19 -8.74
N GLY A 60 24.45 -11.72 -7.50
CA GLY A 60 25.24 -10.56 -7.05
C GLY A 60 25.35 -10.41 -5.53
N GLY A 61 25.12 -11.50 -4.79
CA GLY A 61 25.27 -11.56 -3.35
C GLY A 61 24.25 -10.71 -2.58
N TRP A 62 24.58 -10.45 -1.32
CA TRP A 62 23.75 -9.66 -0.41
C TRP A 62 23.35 -8.27 -0.91
N PRO A 63 24.19 -7.51 -1.65
CA PRO A 63 23.77 -6.20 -2.16
C PRO A 63 22.51 -6.28 -3.03
N LEU A 64 22.41 -7.25 -3.95
CA LEU A 64 21.22 -7.40 -4.79
C LEU A 64 19.99 -7.82 -3.97
N VAL A 65 20.16 -8.63 -2.93
CA VAL A 65 19.06 -9.00 -2.02
C VAL A 65 18.56 -7.79 -1.25
N VAL A 66 19.47 -7.00 -0.67
CA VAL A 66 19.13 -5.79 0.10
C VAL A 66 18.38 -4.80 -0.76
N TRP A 67 18.88 -4.50 -1.96
CA TRP A 67 18.25 -3.54 -2.87
C TRP A 67 16.98 -4.09 -3.51
N GLY A 68 17.03 -5.32 -4.03
CA GLY A 68 15.96 -5.94 -4.81
C GLY A 68 14.76 -6.41 -3.99
N ILE A 69 14.92 -6.66 -2.69
CA ILE A 69 13.84 -7.10 -1.81
C ILE A 69 13.56 -6.04 -0.75
N PHE A 70 14.48 -5.85 0.20
CA PHE A 70 14.17 -5.08 1.42
C PHE A 70 13.96 -3.60 1.13
N PHE A 71 14.91 -2.96 0.46
CA PHE A 71 14.81 -1.55 0.12
C PHE A 71 13.63 -1.29 -0.82
N ARG A 72 13.46 -2.14 -1.85
CA ARG A 72 12.30 -2.09 -2.76
C ARG A 72 10.98 -2.09 -1.99
N ILE A 73 10.79 -3.01 -1.05
CA ILE A 73 9.55 -3.13 -0.26
C ILE A 73 9.31 -1.86 0.58
N VAL A 74 10.35 -1.36 1.26
CA VAL A 74 10.25 -0.12 2.06
C VAL A 74 9.82 1.06 1.18
N VAL A 75 10.45 1.25 0.03
CA VAL A 75 10.11 2.34 -0.89
C VAL A 75 8.69 2.21 -1.39
N VAL A 76 8.29 1.02 -1.86
CA VAL A 76 6.93 0.78 -2.38
C VAL A 76 5.89 1.06 -1.30
N PHE A 77 6.10 0.59 -0.07
CA PHE A 77 5.20 0.87 1.04
C PHE A 77 5.07 2.36 1.33
N HIS A 78 6.17 3.12 1.39
CA HIS A 78 6.08 4.56 1.59
C HIS A 78 5.35 5.27 0.45
N CYS A 79 5.60 4.89 -0.81
CA CYS A 79 4.85 5.41 -1.96
C CYS A 79 3.34 5.17 -1.80
N THR A 80 2.93 3.93 -1.52
CA THR A 80 1.52 3.58 -1.32
C THR A 80 0.91 4.33 -0.13
N TRP A 81 1.62 4.40 0.99
CA TRP A 81 1.14 5.08 2.19
C TRP A 81 1.05 6.60 2.06
N PHE A 82 1.78 7.22 1.12
CA PHE A 82 1.59 8.63 0.81
C PHE A 82 0.20 8.93 0.23
N VAL A 83 -0.43 7.97 -0.45
CA VAL A 83 -1.83 8.12 -0.87
C VAL A 83 -2.71 8.37 0.36
N ASN A 84 -2.55 7.59 1.44
CA ASN A 84 -3.35 7.73 2.66
C ASN A 84 -2.98 8.94 3.53
N SER A 85 -1.74 9.43 3.45
CA SER A 85 -1.25 10.48 4.34
C SER A 85 -1.09 11.83 3.67
N ALA A 86 -0.35 11.90 2.57
CA ALA A 86 0.00 13.13 1.90
C ALA A 86 -1.18 13.72 1.13
N THR A 87 -1.97 12.90 0.42
CA THR A 87 -3.14 13.39 -0.33
C THR A 87 -4.27 13.90 0.57
N HIS A 88 -4.25 13.55 1.86
CA HIS A 88 -5.21 14.07 2.84
C HIS A 88 -4.70 15.31 3.60
N LYS A 89 -3.43 15.69 3.39
CA LYS A 89 -2.81 16.83 4.07
C LYS A 89 -2.40 17.94 3.10
N PHE A 90 -1.89 17.58 1.93
CA PHE A 90 -1.28 18.48 0.96
C PHE A 90 -1.98 18.41 -0.39
N GLY A 91 -1.94 19.50 -1.15
CA GLY A 91 -2.56 19.59 -2.47
C GLY A 91 -3.86 20.39 -2.49
N TYR A 92 -4.62 20.22 -3.57
CA TYR A 92 -5.80 21.02 -3.89
C TYR A 92 -7.04 20.14 -4.11
N ARG A 93 -8.22 20.76 -4.20
CA ARG A 93 -9.49 20.07 -4.47
C ARG A 93 -10.12 20.67 -5.71
N THR A 94 -10.56 19.79 -6.60
CA THR A 94 -11.29 20.15 -7.84
C THR A 94 -12.78 19.85 -7.66
N TYR A 95 -13.10 18.75 -6.99
CA TYR A 95 -14.48 18.30 -6.78
C TYR A 95 -14.89 18.42 -5.30
N GLN A 96 -16.18 18.67 -5.08
CA GLN A 96 -16.76 18.61 -3.75
C GLN A 96 -16.87 17.15 -3.30
N SER A 97 -16.29 16.84 -2.15
CA SER A 97 -16.30 15.52 -1.52
C SER A 97 -16.48 15.68 0.00
N ASN A 98 -17.09 14.70 0.65
CA ASN A 98 -17.27 14.72 2.11
C ASN A 98 -16.03 14.20 2.85
N ASP A 99 -15.07 13.63 2.14
CA ASP A 99 -13.74 13.39 2.65
C ASP A 99 -12.77 14.50 2.27
N ASN A 100 -11.84 14.85 3.17
CA ASN A 100 -10.79 15.83 2.88
C ASN A 100 -9.69 15.22 1.98
N SER A 101 -10.06 14.45 0.96
CA SER A 101 -9.15 14.03 -0.11
C SER A 101 -8.69 15.27 -0.90
N LYS A 102 -7.43 15.26 -1.34
CA LYS A 102 -6.83 16.31 -2.18
C LYS A 102 -6.06 15.65 -3.32
N ASN A 103 -5.98 16.35 -4.44
CA ASN A 103 -5.10 16.02 -5.55
C ASN A 103 -3.67 16.47 -5.23
N CYS A 104 -2.71 15.54 -5.36
CA CYS A 104 -1.31 15.77 -5.06
C CYS A 104 -0.43 15.20 -6.18
N TRP A 105 0.09 16.09 -7.04
CA TRP A 105 0.78 15.70 -8.28
C TRP A 105 2.03 14.85 -8.05
N TRP A 106 2.82 15.15 -7.00
CA TRP A 106 4.06 14.40 -6.74
C TRP A 106 3.75 13.02 -6.17
N VAL A 107 2.64 12.87 -5.42
CA VAL A 107 2.15 11.55 -5.02
C VAL A 107 1.76 10.78 -6.28
N ALA A 108 1.01 11.41 -7.20
CA ALA A 108 0.61 10.77 -8.44
C ALA A 108 1.82 10.30 -9.28
N LEU A 109 2.93 11.02 -9.26
CA LEU A 109 4.16 10.59 -9.93
C LEU A 109 4.73 9.30 -9.31
N VAL A 110 4.87 9.24 -7.98
CA VAL A 110 5.50 8.09 -7.29
C VAL A 110 4.56 6.90 -7.13
N THR A 111 3.25 7.11 -7.30
CA THR A 111 2.21 6.07 -7.19
C THR A 111 1.54 5.77 -8.53
N TYR A 112 2.11 6.24 -9.65
CA TYR A 112 1.59 5.97 -11.00
C TYR A 112 0.13 6.40 -11.23
N GLY A 113 -0.32 7.48 -10.58
CA GLY A 113 -1.63 8.10 -10.78
C GLY A 113 -2.48 8.24 -9.52
N GLU A 114 -2.24 7.42 -8.49
CA GLU A 114 -3.08 7.38 -7.27
C GLU A 114 -3.10 8.68 -6.44
N GLY A 115 -2.24 9.65 -6.76
CA GLY A 115 -2.25 10.98 -6.13
C GLY A 115 -3.39 11.89 -6.56
N TRP A 116 -4.17 11.54 -7.60
CA TRP A 116 -5.41 12.24 -7.98
C TRP A 116 -6.58 11.87 -7.07
N HIS A 117 -6.34 11.89 -5.77
CA HIS A 117 -7.19 11.27 -4.77
C HIS A 117 -8.54 12.00 -4.59
N ASN A 118 -8.59 13.33 -4.76
CA ASN A 118 -9.87 14.04 -4.72
C ASN A 118 -10.76 13.71 -5.92
N ASN A 119 -10.17 13.41 -7.07
CA ASN A 119 -10.93 12.95 -8.24
C ASN A 119 -11.43 11.52 -8.05
N HIS A 120 -10.63 10.65 -7.40
CA HIS A 120 -11.00 9.26 -7.12
C HIS A 120 -12.16 9.14 -6.12
N HIS A 121 -12.25 10.07 -5.16
CA HIS A 121 -13.22 10.06 -4.08
C HIS A 121 -14.51 10.88 -4.36
N ALA A 122 -14.57 11.60 -5.47
CA ALA A 122 -15.72 12.40 -5.87
C ALA A 122 -16.72 11.57 -6.70
#